data_AF-A0A0G0TQQ9-F1
#
_entry.id   AF-A0A0G0TQQ9-F1
#
_cell.length_a   1.000
_cell.length_b   1.000
_cell.length_c   1.000
_cell.angle_alpha   90.00
_cell.angle_beta   90.00
_cell.angle_gamma   90.00
#
_symmetry.space_group_name_H-M   'P 1'
#
loop_
_entity.id
_entity.type
_entity.pdbx_description
1 polymer ?
#
loop_
_entity_poly.entity_id
_entity_poly.type
_entity_poly.pdbx_seq_one_letter_code
_entity_poly.pdbx_strand_id
1 'polypeptide(L)'
;MKKATTKTKQKELKVIDATGKTLGRLCTEIAMSLMGKTKATFEREKYSGFPVKVTNASKIKITPKKLEDIFHTRYSGHPGGLRILKASHTVNTKGFPELVKLSVYHMLPGNKLRREMMKHLTVEE
;
A
#
# COMPACT_ATOMS: atom_id res chain seq x y z
N MET A 1 24.10 27.18 -2.97
CA MET A 1 24.35 25.89 -3.64
C MET A 1 23.12 25.51 -4.46
N LYS A 2 23.26 25.28 -5.78
CA LYS A 2 22.13 24.92 -6.67
C LYS A 2 21.77 23.45 -6.48
N LYS A 3 20.50 23.12 -6.17
CA LYS A 3 19.99 21.73 -6.17
C LYS A 3 20.09 21.18 -7.60
N ALA A 4 20.71 20.01 -7.76
CA ALA A 4 20.74 19.32 -9.03
C ALA A 4 19.31 18.93 -9.45
N THR A 5 18.85 19.45 -10.59
CA THR A 5 17.58 19.08 -11.20
C THR A 5 17.71 17.72 -11.87
N THR A 6 17.06 16.70 -11.29
CA THR A 6 17.04 15.33 -11.80
C THR A 6 16.17 15.22 -13.05
N LYS A 7 16.78 14.83 -14.19
CA LYS A 7 16.11 14.46 -15.44
C LYS A 7 15.16 13.27 -15.19
N THR A 8 13.96 13.31 -15.79
CA THR A 8 12.92 12.28 -15.68
C THR A 8 13.42 10.94 -16.19
N LYS A 9 13.90 10.07 -15.30
CA LYS A 9 14.35 8.70 -15.61
C LYS A 9 13.13 7.77 -15.73
N GLN A 10 13.15 6.84 -16.68
CA GLN A 10 12.10 5.83 -16.84
C GLN A 10 11.92 5.04 -15.53
N LYS A 11 10.67 4.85 -15.11
CA LYS A 11 10.33 4.17 -13.86
C LYS A 11 10.37 2.66 -14.08
N GLU A 12 11.35 1.97 -13.50
CA GLU A 12 11.42 0.51 -13.50
C GLU A 12 10.24 -0.10 -12.72
N LEU A 13 9.59 -1.12 -13.27
CA LEU A 13 8.47 -1.80 -12.64
C LEU A 13 8.97 -2.92 -11.72
N LYS A 14 8.54 -2.90 -10.45
CA LYS A 14 8.89 -3.93 -9.48
C LYS A 14 7.73 -4.90 -9.28
N VAL A 15 7.94 -6.18 -9.61
CA VAL A 15 6.95 -7.24 -9.39
C VAL A 15 7.26 -7.95 -8.07
N ILE A 16 6.26 -8.15 -7.23
CA ILE A 16 6.39 -8.81 -5.93
C ILE A 16 5.35 -9.94 -5.84
N ASP A 17 5.84 -11.17 -5.69
CA ASP A 17 4.97 -12.31 -5.38
C ASP A 17 4.60 -12.31 -3.89
N ALA A 18 3.30 -12.45 -3.62
CA ALA A 18 2.71 -12.46 -2.29
C ALA A 18 2.55 -13.87 -1.69
N THR A 19 2.82 -14.93 -2.46
CA THR A 19 2.72 -16.32 -1.99
C THR A 19 3.52 -16.57 -0.71
N GLY A 20 2.83 -17.08 0.32
CA GLY A 20 3.49 -17.51 1.55
C GLY A 20 4.06 -16.38 2.42
N LYS A 21 3.92 -15.11 2.00
CA LYS A 21 4.37 -13.94 2.77
C LYS A 21 3.31 -13.51 3.76
N THR A 22 3.75 -13.01 4.91
CA THR A 22 2.86 -12.39 5.91
C THR A 22 2.43 -10.99 5.46
N LEU A 23 1.13 -10.69 5.54
CA LEU A 23 0.52 -9.43 5.07
C LEU A 23 1.33 -8.19 5.47
N GLY A 24 1.59 -8.00 6.77
CA GLY A 24 2.25 -6.78 7.27
C GLY A 24 3.67 -6.58 6.75
N ARG A 25 4.48 -7.65 6.71
CA ARG A 25 5.86 -7.58 6.20
C ARG A 25 5.89 -7.28 4.70
N LEU A 26 5.00 -7.92 3.94
CA LEU A 26 4.81 -7.66 2.51
C LEU A 26 4.42 -6.19 2.26
N CYS A 27 3.43 -5.68 2.98
CA CYS A 27 2.98 -4.29 2.84
C CYS A 27 4.09 -3.28 3.16
N THR A 28 4.95 -3.58 4.13
CA THR A 28 6.07 -2.70 4.50
C THR A 28 7.09 -2.61 3.37
N GLU A 29 7.44 -3.74 2.75
CA GLU A 29 8.34 -3.80 1.60
C GLU A 29 7.78 -3.03 0.39
N ILE A 30 6.47 -3.19 0.14
CA ILE A 30 5.75 -2.45 -0.91
C ILE A 30 5.80 -0.94 -0.62
N ALA A 31 5.45 -0.52 0.59
CA ALA A 31 5.43 0.90 0.97
C ALA A 31 6.81 1.55 0.84
N MET A 32 7.89 0.86 1.22
CA MET A 32 9.26 1.36 1.03
C MET A 32 9.62 1.52 -0.45
N SER A 33 9.19 0.60 -1.30
CA SER A 33 9.41 0.64 -2.74
C SER A 33 8.63 1.77 -3.41
N LEU A 34 7.36 1.99 -3.01
CA LEU A 34 6.52 3.09 -3.48
C LEU A 34 7.02 4.47 -3.02
N MET A 35 7.57 4.56 -1.81
CA MET A 35 8.19 5.80 -1.34
C MET A 35 9.52 6.09 -2.05
N GLY A 36 10.19 5.08 -2.61
CA GLY A 36 11.50 5.23 -3.24
C GLY A 36 12.65 5.30 -2.24
N LYS A 37 12.43 4.96 -0.96
CA LYS A 37 13.46 4.97 0.10
C LYS A 37 14.62 4.01 -0.17
N THR A 38 14.44 3.06 -1.08
CA THR A 38 15.49 2.14 -1.53
C THR A 38 16.47 2.78 -2.52
N LYS A 39 16.15 3.96 -3.08
CA LYS A 39 17.06 4.71 -3.97
C LYS A 39 17.90 5.71 -3.20
N ALA A 40 19.17 5.81 -3.56
CA ALA A 40 20.06 6.88 -3.07
C ALA A 40 19.59 8.27 -3.53
N THR A 41 18.88 8.36 -4.66
CA THR A 41 18.34 9.62 -5.22
C THR A 41 16.97 10.00 -4.65
N PHE A 42 16.62 9.55 -3.44
CA PHE A 42 15.32 9.81 -2.84
C PHE A 42 15.15 11.30 -2.49
N GLU A 43 14.12 11.91 -3.06
CA GLU A 43 13.67 13.27 -2.73
C GLU A 43 12.33 13.18 -2.00
N ARG A 44 12.20 13.84 -0.83
CA ARG A 44 10.94 13.84 -0.05
C ARG A 44 9.80 14.63 -0.72
N GLU A 45 10.16 15.63 -1.52
CA GLU A 45 9.21 16.58 -2.12
C GLU A 45 8.59 16.09 -3.44
N LYS A 46 9.21 15.08 -4.08
CA LYS A 46 8.76 14.51 -5.36
C LYS A 46 8.61 13.01 -5.28
N TYR A 47 7.71 12.46 -6.10
CA TYR A 47 7.60 11.01 -6.25
C TYR A 47 8.84 10.45 -6.96
N SER A 48 9.66 9.69 -6.24
CA SER A 48 10.87 9.03 -6.74
C SER A 48 10.80 7.49 -6.69
N GLY A 49 9.65 6.96 -6.26
CA GLY A 49 9.40 5.52 -6.10
C GLY A 49 9.30 4.74 -7.40
N PHE A 50 9.19 3.42 -7.24
CA PHE A 50 8.94 2.49 -8.34
C PHE A 50 7.46 2.11 -8.37
N PRO A 51 6.83 1.99 -9.55
CA PRO A 51 5.55 1.30 -9.66
C PRO A 51 5.72 -0.15 -9.20
N VAL A 52 4.81 -0.60 -8.35
CA VAL A 52 4.83 -1.93 -7.74
C VAL A 52 3.62 -2.72 -8.22
N LYS A 53 3.89 -3.90 -8.77
CA LYS A 53 2.87 -4.90 -9.13
C LYS A 53 2.95 -6.06 -8.14
N VAL A 54 1.85 -6.36 -7.47
CA VAL A 54 1.73 -7.49 -6.54
C VAL A 54 0.91 -8.59 -7.21
N THR A 55 1.42 -9.81 -7.22
CA THR A 55 0.76 -10.99 -7.77
C THR A 55 0.41 -12.00 -6.66
N ASN A 56 -0.59 -12.86 -6.89
CA ASN A 56 -1.02 -13.91 -5.96
C ASN A 56 -1.46 -13.38 -4.58
N ALA A 57 -2.15 -12.24 -4.52
CA ALA A 57 -2.59 -11.66 -3.24
C ALA A 57 -3.47 -12.63 -2.41
N SER A 58 -4.18 -13.55 -3.07
CA SER A 58 -5.02 -14.56 -2.43
C SER A 58 -4.23 -15.61 -1.64
N LYS A 59 -2.93 -15.77 -1.91
CA LYS A 59 -2.05 -16.75 -1.26
C LYS A 59 -1.23 -16.16 -0.10
N ILE A 60 -1.62 -14.98 0.38
CA ILE A 60 -1.01 -14.33 1.54
C ILE A 60 -1.29 -15.12 2.82
N LYS A 61 -0.27 -15.25 3.67
CA LYS A 61 -0.44 -15.84 5.00
C LYS A 61 -1.01 -14.81 5.96
N ILE A 62 -2.24 -15.04 6.39
CA ILE A 62 -2.86 -14.37 7.54
C ILE A 62 -3.61 -15.40 8.39
N THR A 63 -3.49 -15.30 9.70
CA THR A 63 -4.23 -16.17 10.63
C THR A 63 -5.68 -15.69 10.71
N PRO A 64 -6.69 -16.59 10.69
CA PRO A 64 -8.11 -16.22 10.73
C PRO A 64 -8.47 -15.26 11.88
N LYS A 65 -7.94 -15.52 13.08
CA LYS A 65 -8.12 -14.62 14.24
C LYS A 65 -7.73 -13.16 13.96
N LYS A 66 -6.62 -12.95 13.25
CA LYS A 66 -6.17 -11.59 12.88
C LYS A 66 -7.10 -10.91 11.87
N LEU A 67 -7.81 -11.66 11.02
CA LEU A 67 -8.80 -11.07 10.11
C LEU A 67 -10.02 -10.54 10.88
N GLU A 68 -10.33 -11.11 12.03
CA GLU A 68 -11.43 -10.65 12.87
C GLU A 68 -11.04 -9.48 13.78
N ASP A 69 -9.79 -9.48 14.25
CA ASP A 69 -9.24 -8.45 15.15
C ASP A 69 -8.87 -7.14 14.43
N ILE A 70 -8.64 -7.17 13.11
CA ILE A 70 -8.31 -5.97 12.34
C ILE A 70 -9.59 -5.21 11.98
N PHE A 71 -9.70 -3.99 12.48
CA PHE A 71 -10.81 -3.09 12.21
C PHE A 71 -10.39 -1.95 11.27
N HIS A 72 -11.18 -1.75 10.22
CA HIS A 72 -11.12 -0.61 9.32
C HIS A 72 -12.24 0.36 9.69
N THR A 73 -11.85 1.47 10.32
CA THR A 73 -12.79 2.53 10.71
C THR A 73 -12.87 3.60 9.64
N ARG A 74 -14.09 3.99 9.27
CA ARG A 74 -14.37 5.15 8.42
C ARG A 74 -15.43 6.02 9.08
N TYR A 75 -15.16 7.31 9.19
CA TYR A 75 -16.12 8.29 9.67
C TYR A 75 -16.61 9.17 8.52
N SER A 76 -17.92 9.39 8.43
CA SER A 76 -18.53 10.21 7.37
C SER A 76 -18.56 11.71 7.66
N GLY A 77 -18.25 12.14 8.89
CA GLY A 77 -18.35 13.55 9.31
C GLY A 77 -19.63 13.91 10.05
N HIS A 78 -20.67 13.06 10.01
CA HIS A 78 -21.96 13.30 10.66
C HIS A 78 -22.07 12.55 12.00
N PRO A 79 -22.83 13.06 13.00
CA PRO A 79 -23.11 12.33 14.23
C PRO A 79 -23.64 10.91 13.94
N GLY A 80 -23.08 9.89 14.59
CA GLY A 80 -23.40 8.48 14.32
C GLY A 80 -22.81 7.90 13.03
N GLY A 81 -22.05 8.68 12.26
CA GLY A 81 -21.45 8.28 10.98
C GLY A 81 -20.22 7.37 11.06
N LEU A 82 -19.92 6.79 12.21
CA LEU A 82 -18.78 5.90 12.40
C LEU A 82 -19.12 4.49 11.90
N ARG A 83 -18.41 4.03 10.89
CA ARG A 83 -18.50 2.66 10.38
C ARG A 83 -17.22 1.91 10.75
N ILE A 84 -17.38 0.80 11.46
CA ILE A 84 -16.29 -0.10 11.84
C ILE A 84 -16.47 -1.38 11.03
N LEU A 85 -15.58 -1.64 10.08
CA LEU A 85 -15.61 -2.82 9.23
C LEU A 85 -14.49 -3.77 9.67
N LYS A 86 -14.78 -5.06 9.80
CA LYS A 86 -13.73 -6.07 10.04
C LYS A 86 -12.95 -6.35 8.75
N ALA A 87 -11.68 -6.72 8.87
CA ALA A 87 -10.89 -7.15 7.72
C ALA A 87 -11.49 -8.41 7.07
N SER A 88 -12.05 -9.33 7.87
CA SER A 88 -12.80 -10.49 7.36
C SER A 88 -13.93 -10.08 6.41
N HIS A 89 -14.73 -9.07 6.78
CA HIS A 89 -15.79 -8.55 5.91
C HIS A 89 -15.22 -7.92 4.62
N THR A 90 -14.07 -7.24 4.72
CA THR A 90 -13.41 -6.63 3.55
C THR A 90 -12.92 -7.71 2.58
N VAL A 91 -12.30 -8.76 3.08
CA VAL A 91 -11.83 -9.90 2.27
C VAL A 91 -13.02 -10.60 1.60
N ASN A 92 -14.12 -10.82 2.32
CA ASN A 92 -15.29 -11.51 1.77
C ASN A 92 -16.02 -10.69 0.70
N THR A 93 -16.00 -9.36 0.78
CA THR A 93 -16.73 -8.48 -0.15
C THR A 93 -15.88 -8.03 -1.34
N LYS A 94 -14.59 -7.78 -1.12
CA LYS A 94 -13.69 -7.14 -2.10
C LYS A 94 -12.40 -7.91 -2.35
N GLY A 95 -12.18 -9.03 -1.66
CA GLY A 95 -11.00 -9.87 -1.82
C GLY A 95 -9.74 -9.39 -1.07
N PHE A 96 -8.71 -10.23 -1.14
CA PHE A 96 -7.37 -9.93 -0.62
C PHE A 96 -6.68 -8.70 -1.26
N PRO A 97 -6.89 -8.38 -2.56
CA PRO A 97 -6.28 -7.19 -3.16
C PRO A 97 -6.63 -5.89 -2.44
N GLU A 98 -7.89 -5.73 -2.00
CA GLU A 98 -8.32 -4.54 -1.26
C GLU A 98 -7.67 -4.47 0.12
N LEU A 99 -7.55 -5.61 0.82
CA LEU A 99 -6.90 -5.68 2.12
C LEU A 99 -5.43 -5.23 2.03
N VAL A 100 -4.71 -5.65 0.99
CA VAL A 100 -3.34 -5.20 0.72
C VAL A 100 -3.29 -3.71 0.43
N LYS A 101 -4.20 -3.20 -0.42
CA LYS A 101 -4.26 -1.76 -0.76
C LYS A 101 -4.53 -0.90 0.48
N LEU A 102 -5.48 -1.29 1.33
CA LEU A 102 -5.78 -0.58 2.58
C LEU A 102 -4.60 -0.60 3.54
N SER A 103 -3.97 -1.77 3.70
CA SER A 103 -2.81 -1.92 4.58
C SER A 103 -1.64 -1.03 4.11
N VAL A 104 -1.35 -1.03 2.81
CA VAL A 104 -0.30 -0.16 2.22
C VAL A 104 -0.68 1.31 2.34
N TYR A 105 -1.95 1.67 2.12
CA TYR A 105 -2.43 3.05 2.24
C TYR A 105 -2.14 3.65 3.62
N HIS A 106 -2.34 2.85 4.68
CA HIS A 106 -2.07 3.26 6.06
C HIS A 106 -0.57 3.28 6.41
N MET A 107 0.29 2.64 5.62
CA MET A 107 1.75 2.70 5.78
C MET A 107 2.40 3.89 5.04
N LEU A 108 1.65 4.58 4.18
CA LEU A 108 2.15 5.74 3.43
C LEU A 108 1.94 7.05 4.21
N PRO A 109 2.83 8.06 4.03
CA PRO A 109 2.70 9.35 4.69
C PRO A 109 1.41 10.07 4.27
N GLY A 110 0.71 10.69 5.21
CA GLY A 110 -0.57 11.38 4.99
C GLY A 110 -0.43 12.73 4.27
N ASN A 111 0.15 12.76 3.06
CA ASN A 111 0.37 13.97 2.27
C ASN A 111 -0.27 13.88 0.87
N LYS A 112 -0.12 14.94 0.05
CA LYS A 112 -0.64 14.98 -1.34
C LYS A 112 -0.03 13.88 -2.23
N LEU A 113 1.23 13.51 -2.00
CA LEU A 113 1.94 12.48 -2.76
C LEU A 113 1.38 11.07 -2.51
N ARG A 114 0.73 10.83 -1.36
CA ARG A 114 0.10 9.52 -1.06
C ARG A 114 -0.85 9.06 -2.16
N ARG A 115 -1.66 9.97 -2.70
CA ARG A 115 -2.60 9.65 -3.78
C ARG A 115 -1.87 9.25 -5.06
N GLU A 116 -0.74 9.88 -5.35
CA GLU A 116 0.11 9.55 -6.50
C GLU A 116 0.81 8.19 -6.30
N MET A 117 1.38 7.95 -5.12
CA MET A 117 1.99 6.66 -4.75
C MET A 117 1.01 5.50 -4.91
N MET A 118 -0.23 5.67 -4.45
CA MET A 118 -1.26 4.63 -4.57
C MET A 118 -1.69 4.35 -6.01
N LYS A 119 -1.60 5.31 -6.93
CA LYS A 119 -1.85 5.06 -8.36
C LYS A 119 -0.80 4.15 -8.99
N HIS A 120 0.40 4.12 -8.40
CA HIS A 120 1.52 3.29 -8.84
C HIS A 120 1.53 1.90 -8.19
N LEU A 121 0.51 1.56 -7.39
CA LEU A 121 0.32 0.23 -6.84
C LEU A 121 -0.74 -0.52 -7.64
N THR A 122 -0.34 -1.61 -8.27
CA THR A 122 -1.25 -2.57 -8.93
C THR A 122 -1.23 -3.86 -8.14
N VAL A 123 -2.41 -4.38 -7.79
CA VAL A 123 -2.54 -5.63 -7.04
C VAL A 123 -3.48 -6.55 -7.81
N GLU A 124 -2.99 -7.73 -8.12
CA GLU A 124 -3.73 -8.84 -8.73
C GLU A 124 -4.04 -9.90 -7.68
N GLU A 125 -5.09 -10.69 -7.94
CA GLU A 125 -5.54 -11.78 -7.06
C GLU A 125 -4.51 -12.90 -6.91
#